data_AF-A0A852R2W5-F1
#
_entry.id   AF-A0A852R2W5-F1
#
_cell.length_a   1.000
_cell.length_b   1.000
_cell.length_c   1.000
_cell.angle_alpha   90.00
_cell.angle_beta   90.00
_cell.angle_gamma   90.00
#
_symmetry.space_group_name_H-M   'P 1'
#
loop_
_entity.id
_entity.type
_entity.pdbx_description
1 polymer ?
#
loop_
_entity_poly.entity_id
_entity_poly.type
_entity_poly.pdbx_seq_one_letter_code
_entity_poly.pdbx_strand_id
1 'polypeptide(L)'
;MVAAQPSRPSGSVSEGAGRGTPPVRGAGQSSRSGPVRSEAARQAILIAAVELLIERGYDSLTIEGIAARAGVGKQTIYRWWKSKSAILAECLLEGLVFPGKLSVPDTGDVRADLATWLAAIGELIEGEHGEGLVRSLIAAATDNADVGRRLRDSISGSGALSARLHAGRGTTPLLGDDAPVDEIADALIGAVLLRAISRAGLDRAAVDRLLVALLGVPESAPDPGRGA
;
A
#
# COMPACT_ATOMS: atom_id res chain seq x y z
N MET A 1 -14.38 -39.57 67.54
CA MET A 1 -13.01 -39.89 67.98
C MET A 1 -12.36 -38.59 68.43
N VAL A 2 -12.64 -38.18 69.67
CA VAL A 2 -11.66 -37.83 70.74
C VAL A 2 -10.78 -36.62 70.34
N ALA A 3 -11.19 -35.37 70.62
CA ALA A 3 -11.18 -34.63 71.89
C ALA A 3 -9.80 -34.03 72.26
N ALA A 4 -9.73 -32.69 72.35
CA ALA A 4 -9.31 -31.90 73.55
C ALA A 4 -8.67 -30.54 73.18
N GLN A 5 -9.36 -29.46 73.58
CA GLN A 5 -8.86 -28.08 73.80
C GLN A 5 -7.93 -28.01 75.05
N PRO A 6 -7.59 -26.84 75.63
CA PRO A 6 -7.06 -25.55 75.14
C PRO A 6 -5.81 -25.09 75.96
N SER A 7 -5.23 -23.90 75.71
CA SER A 7 -4.81 -22.90 76.75
C SER A 7 -4.11 -21.65 76.15
N ARG A 8 -4.44 -20.47 76.69
CA ARG A 8 -3.80 -19.14 76.49
C ARG A 8 -2.65 -18.92 77.51
N PRO A 9 -2.16 -17.69 77.79
CA PRO A 9 -1.31 -16.77 77.01
C PRO A 9 -0.04 -16.33 77.80
N SER A 10 0.92 -15.62 77.17
CA SER A 10 1.93 -14.71 77.77
C SER A 10 2.81 -14.18 76.62
N GLY A 11 3.34 -12.96 76.53
CA GLY A 11 3.43 -11.77 77.39
C GLY A 11 4.49 -10.84 76.73
N SER A 12 4.39 -9.52 77.01
CA SER A 12 5.41 -8.43 76.87
C SER A 12 6.16 -8.24 75.53
N VAL A 13 6.01 -7.13 74.78
CA VAL A 13 6.44 -5.73 75.06
C VAL A 13 7.95 -5.54 75.18
N SER A 14 8.51 -4.78 74.22
CA SER A 14 9.57 -3.74 74.31
C SER A 14 10.39 -3.80 73.01
N GLU A 15 10.90 -2.77 72.33
CA GLU A 15 10.89 -1.30 72.34
C GLU A 15 12.07 -0.93 71.42
N GLY A 16 11.98 0.10 70.59
CA GLY A 16 13.10 0.41 69.68
C GLY A 16 12.79 1.47 68.64
N ALA A 17 12.83 2.73 69.08
CA ALA A 17 12.69 3.92 68.28
C ALA A 17 13.77 4.05 67.20
N GLY A 18 13.40 4.62 66.04
CA GLY A 18 14.35 5.08 65.03
C GLY A 18 13.67 5.86 63.91
N ARG A 19 13.70 7.20 64.00
CA ARG A 19 13.20 8.14 63.00
C ARG A 19 14.00 8.05 61.70
N GLY A 20 13.35 8.18 60.55
CA GLY A 20 14.00 8.52 59.28
C GLY A 20 13.10 8.41 58.05
N THR A 21 12.63 9.55 57.55
CA THR A 21 12.03 9.75 56.22
C THR A 21 12.66 11.03 55.65
N PRO A 22 12.83 11.26 54.33
CA PRO A 22 13.11 10.40 53.15
C PRO A 22 14.36 10.93 52.35
N PRO A 23 14.65 10.49 51.10
CA PRO A 23 13.97 11.10 49.94
C PRO A 23 13.55 10.11 48.84
N VAL A 24 12.57 10.58 48.05
CA VAL A 24 12.01 9.94 46.86
C VAL A 24 12.81 10.39 45.62
N ARG A 25 12.87 9.49 44.63
CA ARG A 25 12.96 9.67 43.15
C ARG A 25 14.28 9.23 42.51
N GLY A 26 14.14 8.35 41.53
CA GLY A 26 15.20 7.98 40.61
C GLY A 26 15.07 6.64 39.90
N ALA A 27 13.99 5.86 40.09
CA ALA A 27 13.71 4.75 39.19
C ALA A 27 13.20 5.35 37.87
N GLY A 28 14.14 5.63 36.97
CA GLY A 28 13.87 5.92 35.57
C GLY A 28 13.05 4.77 34.99
N GLN A 29 11.74 4.94 35.00
CA GLN A 29 10.83 4.14 34.21
C GLN A 29 11.13 4.48 32.76
N SER A 30 12.08 3.74 32.19
CA SER A 30 12.10 3.50 30.76
C SER A 30 10.83 2.74 30.44
N SER A 31 9.73 3.49 30.29
CA SER A 31 8.53 2.96 29.66
C SER A 31 8.93 2.61 28.24
N ARG A 32 9.28 1.33 28.05
CA ARG A 32 9.53 0.72 26.77
C ARG A 32 8.32 1.06 25.90
N SER A 33 8.56 1.98 24.96
CA SER A 33 7.61 2.50 23.99
C SER A 33 6.76 1.36 23.43
N GLY A 34 5.50 1.25 23.87
CA GLY A 34 4.63 0.11 23.55
C GLY A 34 4.26 0.00 22.07
N PRO A 35 3.61 -1.11 21.66
CA PRO A 35 3.20 -1.38 20.28
C PRO A 35 2.37 -0.26 19.64
N VAL A 36 1.49 0.38 20.41
CA VAL A 36 0.62 1.48 19.94
C VAL A 36 1.43 2.72 19.51
N ARG A 37 2.47 3.10 20.27
CA ARG A 37 3.34 4.23 19.92
C ARG A 37 4.23 3.91 18.73
N SER A 38 4.57 2.63 18.55
CA SER A 38 5.31 2.13 17.38
C SER A 38 4.50 2.26 16.10
N GLU A 39 3.21 1.90 16.14
CA GLU A 39 2.31 2.00 14.98
C GLU A 39 1.96 3.44 14.63
N ALA A 40 1.70 4.29 15.62
CA ALA A 40 1.48 5.72 15.38
C ALA A 40 2.68 6.38 14.68
N ALA A 41 3.90 6.00 15.04
CA ALA A 41 5.11 6.46 14.37
C ALA A 41 5.21 5.93 12.93
N ARG A 42 4.87 4.66 12.71
CA ARG A 42 4.80 4.06 11.35
C ARG A 42 3.85 4.86 10.46
N GLN A 43 2.64 5.12 10.92
CA GLN A 43 1.64 5.86 10.16
C GLN A 43 2.08 7.31 9.89
N ALA A 44 2.66 8.00 10.87
CA ALA A 44 3.19 9.35 10.69
C ALA A 44 4.28 9.40 9.61
N ILE A 45 5.13 8.37 9.52
CA ILE A 45 6.17 8.25 8.50
C ILE A 45 5.56 8.07 7.10
N LEU A 46 4.54 7.20 6.95
CA LEU A 46 3.88 6.98 5.67
C LEU A 46 3.17 8.26 5.17
N ILE A 47 2.44 8.95 6.04
CA ILE A 47 1.76 10.22 5.72
C ILE A 47 2.79 11.27 5.29
N ALA A 48 3.85 11.47 6.08
CA ALA A 48 4.91 12.41 5.76
C ALA A 48 5.59 12.12 4.41
N ALA A 49 5.78 10.85 4.07
CA ALA A 49 6.35 10.45 2.79
C ALA A 49 5.44 10.81 1.62
N VAL A 50 4.12 10.58 1.74
CA VAL A 50 3.14 10.96 0.70
C VAL A 50 3.05 12.47 0.54
N GLU A 51 2.96 13.22 1.63
CA GLU A 51 2.93 14.69 1.59
C GLU A 51 4.15 15.26 0.87
N LEU A 52 5.35 14.81 1.24
CA LEU A 52 6.59 15.27 0.62
C LEU A 52 6.71 14.83 -0.84
N LEU A 53 6.21 13.65 -1.19
CA LEU A 53 6.15 13.18 -2.57
C LEU A 53 5.26 14.10 -3.42
N ILE A 54 4.10 14.50 -2.91
CA ILE A 54 3.16 15.41 -3.60
C ILE A 54 3.71 16.83 -3.65
N GLU A 55 4.39 17.30 -2.61
CA GLU A 55 4.93 18.67 -2.55
C GLU A 55 6.16 18.89 -3.43
N ARG A 56 7.02 17.86 -3.59
CA ARG A 56 8.39 18.04 -4.10
C ARG A 56 8.84 16.99 -5.10
N GLY A 57 8.02 15.98 -5.37
CA GLY A 57 8.38 14.84 -6.19
C GLY A 57 9.36 13.86 -5.54
N TYR A 58 9.57 12.75 -6.24
CA TYR A 58 10.37 11.62 -5.75
C TYR A 58 11.87 11.93 -5.62
N ASP A 59 12.43 12.72 -6.54
CA ASP A 59 13.86 13.01 -6.58
C ASP A 59 14.30 13.84 -5.38
N SER A 60 13.44 14.77 -4.95
CA SER A 60 13.64 15.61 -3.76
C SER A 60 13.32 14.90 -2.44
N LEU A 61 12.70 13.71 -2.48
CA LEU A 61 12.33 12.95 -1.28
C LEU A 61 13.58 12.31 -0.65
N THR A 62 13.77 12.55 0.66
CA THR A 62 14.90 12.02 1.44
C THR A 62 14.41 11.40 2.76
N ILE A 63 15.16 10.43 3.28
CA ILE A 63 14.85 9.81 4.59
C ILE A 63 14.91 10.85 5.70
N GLU A 64 15.88 11.78 5.64
CA GLU A 64 16.01 12.92 6.54
C GLU A 64 14.78 13.82 6.50
N GLY A 65 14.30 14.16 5.29
CA GLY A 65 13.11 14.98 5.11
C GLY A 65 11.86 14.31 5.67
N ILE A 66 11.68 13.01 5.40
CA ILE A 66 10.57 12.22 5.95
C ILE A 66 10.65 12.17 7.48
N ALA A 67 11.83 11.90 8.05
CA ALA A 67 12.05 11.86 9.49
C ALA A 67 11.69 13.20 10.15
N ALA A 68 12.17 14.30 9.58
CA ALA A 68 11.89 15.65 10.07
C ALA A 68 10.40 15.97 10.01
N ARG A 69 9.71 15.66 8.90
CA ARG A 69 8.28 15.90 8.73
C ARG A 69 7.43 15.05 9.68
N ALA A 70 7.77 13.78 9.85
CA ALA A 70 7.07 12.86 10.76
C ALA A 70 7.41 13.10 12.25
N GLY A 71 8.39 13.96 12.57
CA GLY A 71 8.83 14.21 13.94
C GLY A 71 9.52 13.00 14.60
N VAL A 72 10.19 12.15 13.82
CA VAL A 72 10.86 10.93 14.29
C VAL A 72 12.35 10.95 13.99
N GLY A 73 13.13 10.14 14.70
CA GLY A 73 14.54 9.90 14.34
C GLY A 73 14.68 8.94 13.16
N LYS A 74 15.77 9.08 12.38
CA LYS A 74 16.09 8.17 11.27
C LYS A 74 16.11 6.68 11.66
N GLN A 75 16.60 6.38 12.86
CA GLN A 75 16.63 5.00 13.38
C GLN A 75 15.23 4.41 13.53
N THR A 76 14.21 5.24 13.79
CA THR A 76 12.81 4.81 13.82
C THR A 76 12.35 4.35 12.45
N ILE A 77 12.74 5.05 11.37
CA ILE A 77 12.42 4.68 9.99
C ILE A 77 13.13 3.38 9.60
N TYR A 78 14.46 3.32 9.81
CA TYR A 78 15.27 2.16 9.41
C TYR A 78 14.90 0.86 10.13
N ARG A 79 14.17 0.94 11.25
CA ARG A 79 13.59 -0.24 11.92
C ARG A 79 12.59 -0.98 11.02
N TRP A 80 11.87 -0.27 10.17
CA TRP A 80 10.80 -0.81 9.33
C TRP A 80 11.19 -0.91 7.86
N TRP A 81 11.86 0.13 7.34
CA TRP A 81 12.16 0.25 5.91
C TRP A 81 13.65 0.42 5.66
N LYS A 82 14.16 -0.37 4.71
CA LYS A 82 15.57 -0.33 4.30
C LYS A 82 15.89 0.82 3.34
N SER A 83 14.89 1.38 2.65
CA SER A 83 15.06 2.43 1.64
C SER A 83 13.83 3.33 1.54
N LYS A 84 13.97 4.53 0.94
CA LYS A 84 12.84 5.44 0.68
C LYS A 84 11.81 4.82 -0.28
N SER A 85 12.28 4.00 -1.23
CA SER A 85 11.44 3.25 -2.16
C SER A 85 10.55 2.24 -1.44
N ALA A 86 11.06 1.56 -0.41
CA ALA A 86 10.27 0.64 0.40
C ALA A 86 9.15 1.34 1.17
N ILE A 87 9.39 2.58 1.65
CA ILE A 87 8.35 3.42 2.27
C ILE A 87 7.24 3.72 1.26
N LEU A 88 7.60 4.16 0.05
CA LEU A 88 6.61 4.51 -0.98
C LEU A 88 5.82 3.31 -1.49
N ALA A 89 6.45 2.14 -1.62
CA ALA A 89 5.75 0.91 -1.93
C ALA A 89 4.70 0.58 -0.87
N GLU A 90 5.04 0.76 0.42
CA GLU A 90 4.08 0.56 1.49
C GLU A 90 2.96 1.61 1.48
N CYS A 91 3.27 2.88 1.21
CA CYS A 91 2.24 3.91 1.04
C CYS A 91 1.25 3.55 -0.08
N LEU A 92 1.74 2.97 -1.19
CA LEU A 92 0.88 2.50 -2.27
C LEU A 92 0.00 1.33 -1.83
N LEU A 93 0.58 0.34 -1.15
CA LEU A 93 -0.15 -0.83 -0.65
C LEU A 93 -1.22 -0.47 0.41
N GLU A 94 -1.01 0.60 1.17
CA GLU A 94 -1.97 1.17 2.13
C GLU A 94 -2.99 2.12 1.45
N GLY A 95 -2.92 2.29 0.12
CA GLY A 95 -3.83 3.16 -0.63
C GLY A 95 -3.65 4.65 -0.36
N LEU A 96 -2.52 5.06 0.23
CA LEU A 96 -2.22 6.45 0.59
C LEU A 96 -1.73 7.26 -0.61
N VAL A 97 -1.30 6.58 -1.68
CA VAL A 97 -0.76 7.20 -2.90
C VAL A 97 -1.85 7.28 -3.96
N PHE A 98 -2.21 8.49 -4.37
CA PHE A 98 -3.28 8.81 -5.34
C PHE A 98 -4.64 8.19 -5.01
N PRO A 99 -5.24 8.55 -3.86
CA PRO A 99 -6.52 7.99 -3.43
C PRO A 99 -7.59 8.18 -4.51
N GLY A 100 -8.28 7.09 -4.87
CA GLY A 100 -9.36 7.08 -5.86
C GLY A 100 -8.92 7.17 -7.33
N LYS A 101 -7.64 7.45 -7.64
CA LYS A 101 -7.17 7.45 -9.04
C LYS A 101 -6.85 6.05 -9.58
N LEU A 102 -6.68 5.08 -8.67
CA LEU A 102 -6.38 3.70 -9.03
C LEU A 102 -7.63 2.80 -9.09
N SER A 103 -8.82 3.32 -8.78
CA SER A 103 -10.06 2.54 -8.87
C SER A 103 -10.50 2.38 -10.32
N VAL A 104 -10.83 1.15 -10.71
CA VAL A 104 -11.42 0.85 -12.02
C VAL A 104 -12.92 1.12 -11.95
N PRO A 105 -13.50 1.92 -12.85
CA PRO A 105 -14.95 2.11 -12.93
C PRO A 105 -15.70 0.79 -13.16
N ASP A 106 -16.95 0.73 -12.74
CA ASP A 106 -17.84 -0.40 -12.98
C ASP A 106 -19.17 0.12 -13.55
N THR A 107 -19.15 0.43 -14.86
CA THR A 107 -20.33 0.94 -15.59
C THR A 107 -21.12 -0.17 -16.29
N GLY A 108 -20.62 -1.41 -16.24
CA GLY A 108 -21.13 -2.55 -16.99
C GLY A 108 -20.40 -2.81 -18.31
N ASP A 109 -19.68 -1.82 -18.87
CA ASP A 109 -18.84 -2.01 -20.05
C ASP A 109 -17.35 -2.08 -19.65
N VAL A 110 -16.82 -3.31 -19.62
CA VAL A 110 -15.43 -3.60 -19.19
C VAL A 110 -14.43 -2.83 -20.03
N ARG A 111 -14.67 -2.72 -21.33
CA ARG A 111 -13.74 -2.06 -22.24
C ARG A 111 -13.74 -0.57 -22.00
N ALA A 112 -14.91 0.04 -21.85
CA ALA A 112 -15.02 1.47 -21.53
C ALA A 112 -14.42 1.79 -20.16
N ASP A 113 -14.65 0.92 -19.17
CA ASP A 113 -14.13 1.06 -17.81
C ASP A 113 -12.59 1.01 -17.80
N LEU A 114 -12.00 0.02 -18.48
CA LEU A 114 -10.55 -0.10 -18.60
C LEU A 114 -9.94 1.02 -19.43
N ALA A 115 -10.62 1.50 -20.48
CA ALA A 115 -10.13 2.65 -21.25
C ALA A 115 -10.09 3.92 -20.40
N THR A 116 -11.11 4.15 -19.59
CA THR A 116 -11.20 5.28 -18.65
C THR A 116 -10.11 5.20 -17.59
N TRP A 117 -9.94 4.01 -17.01
CA TRP A 117 -8.91 3.77 -16.01
C TRP A 117 -7.50 3.92 -16.58
N LEU A 118 -7.22 3.37 -17.76
CA LEU A 118 -5.92 3.53 -18.43
C LEU A 118 -5.61 5.00 -18.75
N ALA A 119 -6.60 5.78 -19.20
CA ALA A 119 -6.40 7.21 -19.41
C ALA A 119 -5.99 7.94 -18.12
N ALA A 120 -6.68 7.66 -17.01
CA ALA A 120 -6.33 8.24 -15.71
C ALA A 120 -4.93 7.83 -15.22
N ILE A 121 -4.53 6.58 -15.48
CA ILE A 121 -3.17 6.10 -15.20
C ILE A 121 -2.14 6.80 -16.08
N GLY A 122 -2.44 7.02 -17.36
CA GLY A 122 -1.60 7.78 -18.28
C GLY A 122 -1.33 9.19 -17.78
N GLU A 123 -2.40 9.93 -17.46
CA GLU A 123 -2.30 11.28 -16.88
C GLU A 123 -1.49 11.31 -15.57
N LEU A 124 -1.65 10.28 -14.74
CA LEU A 124 -0.92 10.16 -13.49
C LEU A 124 0.59 9.98 -13.72
N ILE A 125 0.96 9.13 -14.68
CA ILE A 125 2.36 8.83 -15.02
C ILE A 125 3.02 10.04 -15.69
N GLU A 126 2.29 10.74 -16.57
CA GLU A 126 2.75 11.92 -17.30
C GLU A 126 2.79 13.19 -16.43
N GLY A 127 2.11 13.18 -15.28
CA GLY A 127 2.14 14.26 -14.30
C GLY A 127 3.53 14.48 -13.69
N GLU A 128 3.71 15.65 -13.06
CA GLU A 128 5.00 16.16 -12.54
C GLU A 128 5.79 15.18 -11.66
N HIS A 129 5.10 14.27 -10.97
CA HIS A 129 5.71 13.34 -10.01
C HIS A 129 5.52 11.85 -10.38
N GLY A 130 4.87 11.56 -11.51
CA GLY A 130 4.49 10.20 -11.91
C GLY A 130 5.69 9.31 -12.25
N GLU A 131 6.60 9.80 -13.09
CA GLU A 131 7.81 9.05 -13.51
C GLU A 131 8.66 8.63 -12.30
N GLY A 132 8.88 9.55 -11.36
CA GLY A 132 9.64 9.28 -10.14
C GLY A 132 9.01 8.22 -9.26
N LEU A 133 7.67 8.24 -9.12
CA LEU A 133 6.94 7.20 -8.41
C LEU A 133 7.14 5.84 -9.08
N VAL A 134 6.91 5.72 -10.38
CA VAL A 134 7.04 4.44 -11.10
C VAL A 134 8.44 3.86 -10.91
N ARG A 135 9.48 4.68 -11.06
CA ARG A 135 10.87 4.28 -10.80
C ARG A 135 11.08 3.80 -9.37
N SER A 136 10.47 4.47 -8.39
CA SER A 136 10.57 4.09 -6.98
C SER A 136 9.95 2.73 -6.70
N LEU A 137 8.81 2.42 -7.30
CA LEU A 137 8.12 1.15 -7.11
C LEU A 137 8.91 -0.01 -7.72
N ILE A 138 9.47 0.21 -8.92
CA ILE A 138 10.37 -0.76 -9.57
C ILE A 138 11.62 -1.00 -8.70
N ALA A 139 12.23 0.07 -8.18
CA ALA A 139 13.38 -0.05 -7.28
C ALA A 139 13.02 -0.83 -6.00
N ALA A 140 11.87 -0.55 -5.38
CA ALA A 140 11.42 -1.27 -4.19
C ALA A 140 11.18 -2.77 -4.46
N ALA A 141 10.57 -3.09 -5.60
CA ALA A 141 10.29 -4.46 -6.01
C ALA A 141 11.56 -5.26 -6.35
N THR A 142 12.56 -4.60 -6.93
CA THR A 142 13.85 -5.23 -7.28
C THR A 142 14.76 -5.42 -6.07
N ASP A 143 14.72 -4.50 -5.09
CA ASP A 143 15.45 -4.63 -3.83
C ASP A 143 14.86 -5.71 -2.90
N ASN A 144 13.55 -5.97 -3.00
CA ASN A 144 12.86 -6.92 -2.13
C ASN A 144 11.75 -7.67 -2.88
N ALA A 145 11.98 -8.96 -3.13
CA ALA A 145 11.03 -9.84 -3.82
C ALA A 145 9.66 -9.91 -3.13
N ASP A 146 9.57 -9.78 -1.81
CA ASP A 146 8.30 -9.82 -1.08
C ASP A 146 7.48 -8.55 -1.32
N VAL A 147 8.15 -7.40 -1.40
CA VAL A 147 7.53 -6.14 -1.80
C VAL A 147 7.05 -6.23 -3.25
N GLY A 148 7.87 -6.78 -4.15
CA GLY A 148 7.48 -7.01 -5.54
C GLY A 148 6.24 -7.88 -5.68
N ARG A 149 6.13 -8.98 -4.93
CA ARG A 149 4.92 -9.83 -4.92
C ARG A 149 3.70 -9.09 -4.41
N ARG A 150 3.80 -8.40 -3.27
CA ARG A 150 2.68 -7.62 -2.73
C ARG A 150 2.19 -6.52 -3.67
N LEU A 151 3.11 -5.83 -4.35
CA LEU A 151 2.77 -4.82 -5.36
C LEU A 151 2.02 -5.43 -6.54
N ARG A 152 2.50 -6.57 -7.06
CA ARG A 152 1.82 -7.33 -8.12
C ARG A 152 0.43 -7.77 -7.70
N ASP A 153 0.27 -8.31 -6.49
CA ASP A 153 -1.03 -8.78 -5.99
C ASP A 153 -2.01 -7.60 -5.83
N SER A 154 -1.52 -6.45 -5.34
CA SER A 154 -2.34 -5.25 -5.15
C SER A 154 -2.78 -4.60 -6.46
N ILE A 155 -1.96 -4.65 -7.51
CA ILE A 155 -2.20 -3.92 -8.76
C ILE A 155 -2.86 -4.81 -9.82
N SER A 156 -2.42 -6.07 -9.93
CA SER A 156 -2.92 -7.05 -10.89
C SER A 156 -3.79 -8.12 -10.21
N GLY A 157 -3.18 -9.00 -9.40
CA GLY A 157 -3.70 -10.35 -9.13
C GLY A 157 -4.90 -10.45 -8.18
N SER A 158 -5.09 -9.48 -7.28
CA SER A 158 -6.30 -9.38 -6.45
C SER A 158 -6.84 -7.96 -6.40
N GLY A 159 -6.35 -7.12 -7.34
CA GLY A 159 -6.70 -5.71 -7.43
C GLY A 159 -8.03 -5.46 -8.15
N ALA A 160 -8.44 -4.20 -8.16
CA ALA A 160 -9.63 -3.75 -8.86
C ALA A 160 -9.62 -4.10 -10.37
N LEU A 161 -8.43 -4.20 -10.98
CA LEU A 161 -8.27 -4.60 -12.38
C LEU A 161 -8.71 -6.04 -12.64
N SER A 162 -8.17 -7.02 -11.89
CA SER A 162 -8.55 -8.43 -12.06
C SER A 162 -10.05 -8.62 -11.75
N ALA A 163 -10.57 -8.00 -10.68
CA ALA A 163 -11.99 -8.02 -10.37
C ALA A 163 -12.86 -7.50 -11.54
N ARG A 164 -12.45 -6.40 -12.18
CA ARG A 164 -13.19 -5.85 -13.32
C ARG A 164 -13.14 -6.76 -14.55
N LEU A 165 -11.98 -7.32 -14.86
CA LEU A 165 -11.80 -8.28 -15.96
C LEU A 165 -12.62 -9.56 -15.72
N HIS A 166 -12.67 -10.06 -14.48
CA HIS A 166 -13.53 -11.19 -14.12
C HIS A 166 -15.01 -10.91 -14.38
N ALA A 167 -15.49 -9.72 -14.07
CA ALA A 167 -16.86 -9.30 -14.37
C ALA A 167 -17.15 -9.18 -15.88
N GLY A 168 -16.12 -9.17 -16.73
CA GLY A 168 -16.24 -9.15 -18.19
C GLY A 168 -16.27 -10.53 -18.86
N ARG A 169 -16.20 -11.61 -18.09
CA ARG A 169 -16.23 -12.97 -18.64
C ARG A 169 -17.55 -13.25 -19.35
N GLY A 170 -17.45 -13.90 -20.50
CA GLY A 170 -18.59 -14.27 -21.35
C GLY A 170 -19.23 -13.10 -22.12
N THR A 171 -18.89 -11.84 -21.79
CA THR A 171 -19.45 -10.64 -22.43
C THR A 171 -18.40 -9.85 -23.22
N THR A 172 -17.12 -10.06 -22.93
CA THR A 172 -16.01 -9.39 -23.61
C THR A 172 -15.28 -10.36 -24.53
N PRO A 173 -14.97 -9.99 -25.78
CA PRO A 173 -14.18 -10.84 -26.67
C PRO A 173 -12.85 -11.23 -26.02
N LEU A 174 -12.41 -12.47 -26.25
CA LEU A 174 -11.25 -13.11 -25.60
C LEU A 174 -11.34 -13.33 -24.07
N LEU A 175 -12.34 -12.81 -23.37
CA LEU A 175 -12.64 -13.16 -21.98
C LEU A 175 -13.70 -14.27 -21.91
N GLY A 176 -13.35 -15.46 -22.39
CA GLY A 176 -14.17 -16.66 -22.17
C GLY A 176 -14.13 -17.14 -20.72
N ASP A 177 -14.88 -18.20 -20.41
CA ASP A 177 -14.98 -18.76 -19.05
C ASP A 177 -13.61 -19.25 -18.51
N ASP A 178 -12.76 -19.77 -19.40
CA ASP A 178 -11.41 -20.24 -19.07
C ASP A 178 -10.31 -19.20 -19.33
N ALA A 179 -10.68 -17.93 -19.59
CA ALA A 179 -9.70 -16.90 -19.90
C ALA A 179 -8.74 -16.67 -18.72
N PRO A 180 -7.42 -16.60 -18.97
CA PRO A 180 -6.39 -16.37 -17.95
C PRO A 180 -6.40 -14.89 -17.51
N VAL A 181 -7.38 -14.52 -16.70
CA VAL A 181 -7.68 -13.11 -16.35
C VAL A 181 -6.51 -12.45 -15.62
N ASP A 182 -5.86 -13.16 -14.71
CA ASP A 182 -4.75 -12.61 -13.93
C ASP A 182 -3.52 -12.37 -14.82
N GLU A 183 -3.25 -13.26 -15.77
CA GLU A 183 -2.19 -13.08 -16.76
C GLU A 183 -2.50 -11.94 -17.73
N ILE A 184 -3.77 -11.73 -18.09
CA ILE A 184 -4.20 -10.59 -18.90
C ILE A 184 -4.02 -9.29 -18.11
N ALA A 185 -4.38 -9.27 -16.82
CA ALA A 185 -4.17 -8.14 -15.94
C ALA A 185 -2.67 -7.81 -15.84
N ASP A 186 -1.83 -8.82 -15.62
CA ASP A 186 -0.38 -8.67 -15.59
C ASP A 186 0.20 -8.16 -16.90
N ALA A 187 -0.28 -8.66 -18.04
CA ALA A 187 0.15 -8.21 -19.34
C ALA A 187 -0.21 -6.73 -19.57
N LEU A 188 -1.40 -6.31 -19.13
CA LEU A 188 -1.82 -4.91 -19.20
C LEU A 188 -0.94 -4.00 -18.34
N ILE A 189 -0.72 -4.37 -17.08
CA ILE A 189 0.15 -3.62 -16.16
C ILE A 189 1.59 -3.59 -16.67
N GLY A 190 2.11 -4.72 -17.16
CA GLY A 190 3.44 -4.80 -17.76
C GLY A 190 3.58 -3.86 -18.97
N ALA A 191 2.58 -3.79 -19.83
CA ALA A 191 2.57 -2.87 -20.96
C ALA A 191 2.56 -1.39 -20.52
N VAL A 192 1.77 -1.04 -19.50
CA VAL A 192 1.75 0.31 -18.92
C VAL A 192 3.09 0.66 -18.29
N LEU A 193 3.70 -0.23 -17.51
CA LEU A 193 5.01 -0.01 -16.90
C LEU A 193 6.12 0.14 -17.94
N LEU A 194 6.15 -0.71 -18.98
CA LEU A 194 7.13 -0.62 -20.05
C LEU A 194 7.04 0.73 -20.77
N ARG A 195 5.80 1.20 -21.01
CA ARG A 195 5.52 2.50 -21.60
C ARG A 195 5.99 3.66 -20.72
N ALA A 196 5.73 3.60 -19.42
CA ALA A 196 6.20 4.59 -18.46
C ALA A 196 7.74 4.69 -18.44
N ILE A 197 8.44 3.55 -18.40
CA ILE A 197 9.92 3.49 -18.41
C ILE A 197 10.47 4.03 -19.74
N SER A 198 9.81 3.71 -20.85
CA SER A 198 10.22 4.12 -22.19
C SER A 198 9.77 5.54 -22.55
N ARG A 199 9.04 6.23 -21.65
CA ARG A 199 8.42 7.54 -21.89
C ARG A 199 7.52 7.55 -23.13
N ALA A 200 6.90 6.41 -23.42
CA ALA A 200 5.93 6.26 -24.48
C ALA A 200 4.55 6.55 -23.89
N GLY A 201 4.02 7.76 -24.14
CA GLY A 201 2.73 8.21 -23.61
C GLY A 201 1.57 7.24 -23.89
N LEU A 202 0.56 7.28 -23.03
CA LEU A 202 -0.59 6.38 -23.09
C LEU A 202 -1.81 7.09 -23.72
N ASP A 203 -1.62 7.57 -24.95
CA ASP A 203 -2.68 8.26 -25.70
C ASP A 203 -3.88 7.35 -26.01
N ARG A 204 -4.99 7.95 -26.45
CA ARG A 204 -6.23 7.21 -26.75
C ARG A 204 -6.00 6.06 -27.72
N ALA A 205 -5.20 6.28 -28.76
CA ALA A 205 -4.94 5.26 -29.77
C ALA A 205 -4.10 4.10 -29.22
N ALA A 206 -3.17 4.37 -28.32
CA ALA A 206 -2.39 3.38 -27.59
C ALA A 206 -3.27 2.54 -26.65
N VAL A 207 -4.16 3.19 -25.90
CA VAL A 207 -5.15 2.51 -25.06
C VAL A 207 -6.01 1.58 -25.91
N ASP A 208 -6.58 2.09 -27.01
CA ASP A 208 -7.44 1.29 -27.88
C ASP A 208 -6.70 0.07 -28.45
N ARG A 209 -5.44 0.24 -28.90
CA ARG A 209 -4.62 -0.88 -29.40
C ARG A 209 -4.33 -1.92 -28.32
N LEU A 210 -4.02 -1.51 -27.09
CA LEU A 210 -3.79 -2.43 -25.97
C LEU A 210 -5.04 -3.22 -25.64
N LEU A 211 -6.19 -2.54 -25.53
CA LEU A 211 -7.46 -3.20 -25.25
C LEU A 211 -7.89 -4.11 -26.41
N VAL A 212 -7.62 -3.75 -27.66
CA VAL A 212 -7.87 -4.66 -28.80
C VAL A 212 -6.98 -5.91 -28.72
N ALA A 213 -5.70 -5.75 -28.39
CA ALA A 213 -4.79 -6.88 -28.28
C ALA A 213 -5.15 -7.85 -27.15
N LEU A 214 -5.63 -7.33 -26.02
CA LEU A 214 -5.90 -8.13 -24.81
C LEU A 214 -7.35 -8.61 -24.70
N LEU A 215 -8.30 -7.86 -25.23
CA LEU A 215 -9.75 -8.09 -25.09
C LEU A 215 -10.46 -8.24 -26.45
N GLY A 216 -9.70 -8.51 -27.51
CA GLY A 216 -10.20 -8.71 -28.87
C GLY A 216 -10.73 -7.44 -29.55
N VAL A 217 -11.20 -7.56 -30.78
CA VAL A 217 -11.92 -6.46 -31.45
C VAL A 217 -13.35 -6.43 -30.87
N PRO A 218 -13.89 -5.26 -30.48
CA PRO A 218 -15.29 -5.19 -30.07
C PRO A 218 -16.18 -5.73 -31.19
N GLU A 219 -17.14 -6.57 -30.85
CA GLU A 219 -18.13 -7.01 -31.83
C GLU A 219 -18.79 -5.75 -32.40
N SER A 220 -18.60 -5.53 -33.70
CA SER A 220 -19.30 -4.45 -34.38
C SER A 220 -20.78 -4.78 -34.27
N ALA A 221 -21.59 -3.83 -33.78
CA ALA A 221 -23.04 -3.97 -33.85
C ALA A 221 -23.42 -4.39 -35.28
N PRO A 222 -24.32 -5.37 -35.45
CA PRO A 222 -24.69 -5.84 -36.78
C PRO A 222 -25.13 -4.64 -37.62
N ASP A 223 -24.49 -4.47 -38.78
CA ASP A 223 -24.85 -3.44 -39.75
C ASP A 223 -26.35 -3.60 -40.08
N PRO A 224 -27.23 -2.65 -39.69
CA PRO A 224 -28.65 -2.75 -39.98
C PRO A 224 -28.95 -2.67 -41.48
N GLY A 225 -27.93 -2.46 -42.34
CA GLY A 225 -28.03 -2.42 -43.79
C GLY A 225 -27.68 -3.71 -44.56
N ARG A 226 -27.31 -4.82 -43.90
CA ARG A 226 -27.08 -6.12 -44.59
C ARG A 226 -28.17 -7.13 -44.26
N GLY A 227 -29.38 -6.87 -44.74
CA GLY A 227 -30.47 -7.84 -44.80
C GLY A 227 -31.35 -7.51 -46.01
N ALA A 228 -31.38 -8.43 -46.97
CA ALA A 228 -32.00 -8.34 -48.28
C ALA A 228 -33.53 -8.19 -48.27
#